data_AF-A0A7X8W4S5-F1
#
_entry.id   AF-A0A7X8W4S5-F1
#
_cell.length_a   1.000
_cell.length_b   1.000
_cell.length_c   1.000
_cell.angle_alpha   90.00
_cell.angle_beta   90.00
_cell.angle_gamma   90.00
#
_symmetry.space_group_name_H-M   'P 1'
#
loop_
_entity.id
_entity.type
_entity.pdbx_description
1 polymer ?
#
loop_
_entity_poly.entity_id
_entity_poly.type
_entity_poly.pdbx_seq_one_letter_code
_entity_poly.pdbx_strand_id
1 'polypeptide(L)'
;VKYLTLAPELPGSIDLIKAFKDEFAIAIGHSAAEYDTAMESIIEGAEACTHTFNAMKLFHMHRPAITGAVLESDVYCEAICDGFHLHPATVRLLLKTKGYDRVVAVTDSIMASGLPDGFYYLGSDEVKVENGDAKLLNGVRAGSTLTTIKALHNLVAFTSCPVEKVLPLLTENPAKLIRVFDKKGSIEVGKDADFLLLDKDLNIVSVYVNGQVRFTKER
;
A
#
# COMPACT_ATOMS: atom_id res chain seq x y z
N VAL A 1 -5.86 1.74 -17.33
CA VAL A 1 -5.14 1.16 -16.17
C VAL A 1 -4.18 2.22 -15.65
N LYS A 2 -3.97 2.32 -14.33
CA LYS A 2 -2.99 3.26 -13.71
C LYS A 2 -1.92 2.55 -12.89
N TYR A 3 -2.19 1.31 -12.53
CA TYR A 3 -1.35 0.44 -11.73
C TYR A 3 -1.72 -1.00 -12.07
N LEU A 4 -0.73 -1.90 -12.12
CA LEU A 4 -0.94 -3.32 -12.36
C LEU A 4 -0.02 -4.15 -11.47
N THR A 5 -0.58 -5.13 -10.75
CA THR A 5 0.21 -6.17 -10.07
C THR A 5 0.31 -7.41 -10.94
N LEU A 6 1.50 -8.00 -11.02
CA LEU A 6 1.74 -9.30 -11.67
C LEU A 6 2.71 -10.17 -10.87
N ALA A 7 2.72 -11.46 -11.20
CA ALA A 7 3.67 -12.42 -10.67
C ALA A 7 4.87 -12.59 -11.65
N PRO A 8 6.10 -12.23 -11.25
CA PRO A 8 7.30 -12.28 -12.10
C PRO A 8 7.57 -13.60 -12.82
N GLU A 9 7.27 -14.72 -12.18
CA GLU A 9 7.56 -16.08 -12.68
C GLU A 9 6.59 -16.56 -13.77
N LEU A 10 5.49 -15.84 -14.01
CA LEU A 10 4.52 -16.25 -15.01
C LEU A 10 5.00 -15.95 -16.44
N PRO A 11 4.66 -16.82 -17.41
CA PRO A 11 5.00 -16.58 -18.82
C PRO A 11 4.47 -15.24 -19.32
N GLY A 12 5.33 -14.47 -19.99
CA GLY A 12 4.99 -13.16 -20.57
C GLY A 12 5.08 -11.98 -19.60
N SER A 13 5.41 -12.19 -18.31
CA SER A 13 5.54 -11.10 -17.33
C SER A 13 6.58 -10.06 -17.74
N ILE A 14 7.76 -10.49 -18.20
CA ILE A 14 8.81 -9.57 -18.67
C ILE A 14 8.40 -8.80 -19.92
N ASP A 15 7.75 -9.46 -20.89
CA ASP A 15 7.28 -8.81 -22.11
C ASP A 15 6.21 -7.75 -21.80
N LEU A 16 5.31 -8.05 -20.85
CA LEU A 16 4.30 -7.10 -20.36
C LEU A 16 4.97 -5.91 -19.69
N ILE A 17 5.94 -6.14 -18.79
CA ILE A 17 6.70 -5.06 -18.14
C ILE A 17 7.32 -4.14 -19.20
N LYS A 18 8.04 -4.71 -20.16
CA LYS A 18 8.69 -3.95 -21.23
C LYS A 18 7.70 -3.14 -22.06
N ALA A 19 6.55 -3.72 -22.37
CA ALA A 19 5.54 -3.07 -23.20
C ALA A 19 4.85 -1.90 -22.49
N PHE A 20 4.62 -1.99 -21.17
CA PHE A 20 3.72 -1.08 -20.46
C PHE A 20 4.36 -0.24 -19.34
N LYS A 21 5.65 -0.40 -19.03
CA LYS A 21 6.33 0.35 -17.96
C LYS A 21 6.18 1.87 -18.10
N ASP A 22 6.11 2.40 -19.31
CA ASP A 22 5.98 3.85 -19.54
C ASP A 22 4.51 4.32 -19.54
N GLU A 23 3.54 3.40 -19.58
CA GLU A 23 2.11 3.74 -19.58
C GLU A 23 1.50 3.81 -18.17
N PHE A 24 1.89 2.91 -17.28
CA PHE A 24 1.41 2.85 -15.90
C PHE A 24 2.39 2.12 -15.00
N ALA A 25 2.27 2.33 -13.69
CA ALA A 25 3.12 1.66 -12.71
C ALA A 25 2.85 0.15 -12.70
N ILE A 26 3.92 -0.64 -12.78
CA ILE A 26 3.85 -2.10 -12.71
C ILE A 26 4.49 -2.56 -11.42
N ALA A 27 3.79 -3.42 -10.71
CA ALA A 27 4.22 -3.96 -9.43
C ALA A 27 4.30 -5.48 -9.46
N ILE A 28 5.20 -6.01 -8.62
CA ILE A 28 5.36 -7.44 -8.40
C ILE A 28 4.69 -7.86 -7.10
N GLY A 29 3.93 -8.95 -7.12
CA GLY A 29 3.19 -9.44 -5.96
C GLY A 29 2.45 -10.74 -6.25
N HIS A 30 1.81 -11.34 -5.23
CA HIS A 30 1.09 -12.62 -5.36
C HIS A 30 1.92 -13.71 -6.06
N SER A 31 3.16 -13.88 -5.61
CA SER A 31 4.18 -14.58 -6.39
C SER A 31 5.08 -15.46 -5.54
N ALA A 32 5.47 -16.59 -6.14
CA ALA A 32 6.45 -17.53 -5.65
C ALA A 32 7.83 -17.35 -6.32
N ALA A 33 8.09 -16.22 -6.97
CA ALA A 33 9.36 -15.94 -7.62
C ALA A 33 10.54 -15.92 -6.62
N GLU A 34 11.68 -16.43 -7.08
CA GLU A 34 12.96 -16.30 -6.38
C GLU A 34 13.58 -14.92 -6.67
N TYR A 35 14.66 -14.61 -5.97
CA TYR A 35 15.34 -13.30 -6.02
C TYR A 35 15.70 -12.88 -7.45
N ASP A 36 16.36 -13.76 -8.22
CA ASP A 36 16.86 -13.40 -9.55
C ASP A 36 15.72 -13.03 -10.52
N THR A 37 14.62 -13.78 -10.49
CA THR A 37 13.43 -13.51 -11.32
C THR A 37 12.75 -12.20 -10.92
N ALA A 38 12.71 -11.90 -9.62
CA ALA A 38 12.18 -10.64 -9.12
C ALA A 38 13.06 -9.44 -9.53
N MET A 39 14.39 -9.58 -9.42
CA MET A 39 15.34 -8.57 -9.85
C MET A 39 15.31 -8.34 -11.36
N GLU A 40 15.17 -9.39 -12.16
CA GLU A 40 14.99 -9.25 -13.62
C GLU A 40 13.76 -8.39 -13.93
N SER A 41 12.62 -8.66 -13.26
CA SER A 41 11.41 -7.84 -13.42
C SER A 41 11.62 -6.38 -13.02
N ILE A 42 12.37 -6.12 -11.95
CA ILE A 42 12.71 -4.76 -11.50
C ILE A 42 13.61 -4.06 -12.53
N ILE A 43 14.66 -4.73 -13.01
CA ILE A 43 15.57 -4.20 -14.03
C ILE A 43 14.81 -3.82 -15.31
N GLU A 44 13.82 -4.63 -15.68
CA GLU A 44 13.07 -4.42 -16.92
C GLU A 44 11.99 -3.34 -16.82
N GLY A 45 11.61 -2.93 -15.60
CA GLY A 45 10.76 -1.76 -15.37
C GLY A 45 9.64 -1.94 -14.35
N ALA A 46 9.62 -3.00 -13.53
CA ALA A 46 8.73 -3.03 -12.37
C ALA A 46 9.14 -1.94 -11.36
N GLU A 47 8.18 -1.13 -10.92
CA GLU A 47 8.41 0.07 -10.11
C GLU A 47 7.94 -0.08 -8.66
N ALA A 48 7.21 -1.15 -8.34
CA ALA A 48 6.67 -1.38 -7.00
C ALA A 48 6.56 -2.85 -6.61
N CYS A 49 6.33 -3.10 -5.31
CA CYS A 49 5.89 -4.38 -4.79
C CYS A 49 4.56 -4.23 -4.06
N THR A 50 3.56 -4.98 -4.50
CA THR A 50 2.22 -4.97 -3.91
C THR A 50 2.24 -5.62 -2.53
N HIS A 51 1.58 -4.97 -1.55
CA HIS A 51 1.49 -5.32 -0.13
C HIS A 51 2.66 -6.17 0.41
N THR A 52 3.87 -5.63 0.33
CA THR A 52 5.14 -6.32 0.62
C THR A 52 5.07 -7.18 1.90
N PHE A 53 5.66 -8.37 1.84
CA PHE A 53 5.57 -9.49 2.79
C PHE A 53 4.30 -10.36 2.73
N ASN A 54 3.23 -9.92 2.08
CA ASN A 54 1.97 -10.68 2.00
C ASN A 54 1.84 -11.45 0.68
N ALA A 55 1.26 -12.66 0.73
CA ALA A 55 1.05 -13.53 -0.44
C ALA A 55 2.31 -13.75 -1.31
N MET A 56 3.47 -13.90 -0.67
CA MET A 56 4.75 -14.15 -1.34
C MET A 56 5.62 -15.10 -0.53
N LYS A 57 6.69 -15.64 -1.14
CA LYS A 57 7.67 -16.47 -0.42
C LYS A 57 8.31 -15.69 0.74
N LEU A 58 8.56 -16.40 1.85
CA LEU A 58 9.24 -15.85 3.01
C LEU A 58 10.70 -15.54 2.68
N PHE A 59 11.19 -14.43 3.23
CA PHE A 59 12.61 -14.10 3.19
C PHE A 59 13.41 -15.13 4.00
N HIS A 60 14.43 -15.71 3.37
CA HIS A 60 15.40 -16.59 4.01
C HIS A 60 16.82 -16.15 3.64
N MET A 61 17.80 -16.30 4.56
CA MET A 61 19.18 -15.80 4.38
C MET A 61 19.90 -16.33 3.13
N HIS A 62 19.47 -17.48 2.61
CA HIS A 62 20.00 -18.08 1.37
C HIS A 62 19.05 -18.00 0.17
N ARG A 63 17.79 -17.59 0.39
CA ARG A 63 16.73 -17.52 -0.62
C ARG A 63 15.83 -16.34 -0.28
N PRO A 64 16.26 -15.11 -0.61
CA PRO A 64 15.60 -13.92 -0.09
C PRO A 64 14.32 -13.57 -0.88
N ALA A 65 14.06 -14.25 -2.01
CA ALA A 65 12.86 -14.14 -2.84
C ALA A 65 12.55 -12.69 -3.26
N ILE A 66 11.29 -12.40 -3.61
CA ILE A 66 10.82 -11.04 -3.93
C ILE A 66 11.16 -10.05 -2.80
N THR A 67 11.00 -10.46 -1.55
CA THR A 67 11.24 -9.58 -0.40
C THR A 67 12.68 -9.04 -0.42
N GLY A 68 13.67 -9.89 -0.71
CA GLY A 68 15.07 -9.46 -0.87
C GLY A 68 15.27 -8.46 -1.99
N ALA A 69 14.78 -8.79 -3.19
CA ALA A 69 14.91 -7.95 -4.38
C ALA A 69 14.30 -6.56 -4.17
N VAL A 70 13.14 -6.50 -3.52
CA VAL A 70 12.44 -5.25 -3.21
C VAL A 70 13.15 -4.44 -2.14
N LEU A 71 13.69 -5.09 -1.10
CA LEU A 71 14.44 -4.40 -0.04
C LEU A 71 15.80 -3.87 -0.50
N GLU A 72 16.43 -4.54 -1.48
CA GLU A 72 17.72 -4.16 -2.05
C GLU A 72 17.63 -3.06 -3.11
N SER A 73 16.54 -2.99 -3.86
CA SER A 73 16.35 -2.05 -4.97
C SER A 73 15.67 -0.74 -4.57
N ASP A 74 15.56 0.21 -5.50
CA ASP A 74 14.92 1.52 -5.29
C ASP A 74 13.43 1.57 -5.64
N VAL A 75 12.81 0.42 -5.95
CA VAL A 75 11.37 0.34 -6.23
C VAL A 75 10.55 0.72 -5.01
N TYR A 76 9.31 1.15 -5.23
CA TYR A 76 8.36 1.35 -4.13
C TYR A 76 7.98 0.01 -3.49
N CYS A 77 7.60 0.05 -2.22
CA CYS A 77 6.99 -1.08 -1.54
C CYS A 77 5.70 -0.64 -0.85
N GLU A 78 4.64 -1.42 -1.03
CA GLU A 78 3.38 -1.16 -0.38
C GLU A 78 3.32 -1.81 1.00
N ALA A 79 2.69 -1.14 1.96
CA ALA A 79 2.53 -1.65 3.32
C ALA A 79 1.09 -1.48 3.81
N ILE A 80 0.49 -2.59 4.29
CA ILE A 80 -0.80 -2.58 4.98
C ILE A 80 -0.54 -2.37 6.47
N CYS A 81 -0.74 -1.15 6.95
CA CYS A 81 -0.40 -0.72 8.31
C CYS A 81 -1.57 -0.91 9.30
N ASP A 82 -2.21 -2.07 9.32
CA ASP A 82 -3.35 -2.36 10.22
C ASP A 82 -2.95 -3.02 11.55
N GLY A 83 -1.73 -3.56 11.63
CA GLY A 83 -1.25 -4.35 12.78
C GLY A 83 -1.59 -5.84 12.71
N PHE A 84 -2.32 -6.29 11.68
CA PHE A 84 -2.70 -7.68 11.44
C PHE A 84 -1.88 -8.30 10.31
N HIS A 85 -1.73 -7.59 9.19
CA HIS A 85 -0.88 -8.00 8.07
C HIS A 85 0.58 -7.93 8.45
N LEU A 86 0.98 -6.80 9.05
CA LEU A 86 2.35 -6.57 9.48
C LEU A 86 2.38 -6.25 10.97
N HIS A 87 3.27 -6.93 11.69
CA HIS A 87 3.62 -6.51 13.04
C HIS A 87 4.20 -5.08 13.01
N PRO A 88 3.93 -4.20 14.00
CA PRO A 88 4.48 -2.84 14.02
C PRO A 88 6.00 -2.75 13.87
N ALA A 89 6.73 -3.74 14.40
CA ALA A 89 8.19 -3.83 14.22
C ALA A 89 8.60 -4.09 12.76
N THR A 90 7.81 -4.87 12.00
CA THR A 90 8.04 -5.11 10.57
C THR A 90 7.82 -3.83 9.77
N VAL A 91 6.78 -3.06 10.09
CA VAL A 91 6.54 -1.73 9.47
C VAL A 91 7.73 -0.81 9.70
N ARG A 92 8.23 -0.71 10.95
CA ARG A 92 9.43 0.09 11.26
C ARG A 92 10.68 -0.40 10.55
N LEU A 93 10.87 -1.72 10.42
CA LEU A 93 12.00 -2.31 9.70
C LEU A 93 11.93 -1.95 8.22
N LEU A 94 10.77 -2.11 7.59
CA LEU A 94 10.54 -1.74 6.19
C LEU A 94 10.89 -0.27 5.96
N LEU A 95 10.37 0.63 6.79
CA LEU A 95 10.67 2.07 6.70
C LEU A 95 12.16 2.40 6.90
N LYS A 96 12.84 1.67 7.79
CA LYS A 96 14.27 1.87 8.04
C LYS A 96 15.13 1.40 6.87
N THR A 97 14.73 0.31 6.20
CA THR A 97 15.46 -0.26 5.07
C THR A 97 15.18 0.47 3.76
N LYS A 98 13.90 0.71 3.46
CA LYS A 98 13.46 1.30 2.19
C LYS A 98 13.54 2.82 2.17
N GLY A 99 13.53 3.46 3.33
CA GLY A 99 13.36 4.90 3.44
C GLY A 99 11.89 5.31 3.38
N TYR A 100 11.59 6.49 3.92
CA TYR A 100 10.23 7.00 4.00
C TYR A 100 9.68 7.45 2.64
N ASP A 101 10.54 7.64 1.64
CA ASP A 101 10.21 8.09 0.28
C ASP A 101 9.96 6.95 -0.71
N ARG A 102 10.10 5.69 -0.27
CA ARG A 102 9.82 4.48 -1.08
C ARG A 102 8.77 3.56 -0.48
N VAL A 103 8.20 3.89 0.68
CA VAL A 103 7.06 3.15 1.23
C VAL A 103 5.75 3.82 0.84
N VAL A 104 4.82 3.07 0.28
CA VAL A 104 3.43 3.50 0.03
C VAL A 104 2.53 2.77 1.02
N ALA A 105 1.88 3.50 1.91
CA ALA A 105 0.91 2.90 2.82
C ALA A 105 -0.42 2.72 2.09
N VAL A 106 -0.89 1.48 2.01
CA VAL A 106 -2.14 1.11 1.35
C VAL A 106 -3.11 0.51 2.36
N THR A 107 -4.41 0.57 2.05
CA THR A 107 -5.42 -0.08 2.88
C THR A 107 -5.54 -1.56 2.53
N ASP A 108 -5.51 -1.91 1.24
CA ASP A 108 -6.00 -3.20 0.73
C ASP A 108 -7.40 -3.52 1.27
N SER A 109 -8.22 -2.47 1.41
CA SER A 109 -9.53 -2.55 2.06
C SER A 109 -10.58 -3.25 1.20
N ILE A 110 -11.39 -4.09 1.83
CA ILE A 110 -12.54 -4.75 1.20
C ILE A 110 -13.86 -4.02 1.55
N MET A 111 -15.00 -4.49 1.00
CA MET A 111 -16.31 -3.86 1.24
C MET A 111 -16.74 -3.79 2.71
N ALA A 112 -16.13 -4.61 3.58
CA ALA A 112 -16.41 -4.61 5.01
C ALA A 112 -15.82 -3.37 5.73
N SER A 113 -14.94 -2.60 5.09
CA SER A 113 -14.36 -1.40 5.69
C SER A 113 -15.43 -0.38 6.08
N GLY A 114 -15.44 -0.01 7.36
CA GLY A 114 -16.43 0.92 7.92
C GLY A 114 -17.77 0.27 8.28
N LEU A 115 -17.91 -1.05 8.14
CA LEU A 115 -19.09 -1.82 8.53
C LEU A 115 -18.81 -2.66 9.79
N PRO A 116 -19.85 -3.15 10.51
CA PRO A 116 -19.67 -4.05 11.64
C PRO A 116 -19.04 -5.40 11.25
N ASP A 117 -18.50 -6.11 12.24
CA ASP A 117 -18.08 -7.50 12.07
C ASP A 117 -19.22 -8.38 11.53
N GLY A 118 -18.88 -9.36 10.68
CA GLY A 118 -19.87 -10.17 9.99
C GLY A 118 -19.31 -10.96 8.82
N PHE A 119 -20.21 -11.51 8.00
CA PHE A 119 -19.88 -12.24 6.78
C PHE A 119 -20.06 -11.34 5.55
N TYR A 120 -19.08 -11.38 4.66
CA TYR A 120 -18.97 -10.60 3.44
C TYR A 120 -18.45 -11.47 2.29
N TYR A 121 -18.45 -10.97 1.06
CA TYR A 121 -17.95 -11.69 -0.11
C TYR A 121 -16.89 -10.88 -0.86
N LEU A 122 -15.66 -11.39 -0.97
CA LEU A 122 -14.63 -10.81 -1.83
C LEU A 122 -14.58 -11.59 -3.15
N GLY A 123 -15.16 -11.04 -4.21
CA GLY A 123 -15.38 -11.81 -5.43
C GLY A 123 -16.34 -12.97 -5.17
N SER A 124 -15.90 -14.21 -5.42
CA SER A 124 -16.65 -15.42 -5.11
C SER A 124 -16.40 -15.99 -3.72
N ASP A 125 -15.40 -15.45 -3.00
CA ASP A 125 -14.93 -16.02 -1.74
C ASP A 125 -15.65 -15.40 -0.54
N GLU A 126 -16.11 -16.24 0.38
CA GLU A 126 -16.73 -15.80 1.63
C GLU A 126 -15.65 -15.40 2.66
N VAL A 127 -15.82 -14.21 3.22
CA VAL A 127 -14.92 -13.58 4.20
C VAL A 127 -15.68 -13.37 5.50
N LYS A 128 -15.10 -13.82 6.60
CA LYS A 128 -15.56 -13.52 7.95
C LYS A 128 -14.66 -12.43 8.54
N VAL A 129 -15.29 -11.36 9.03
CA VAL A 129 -14.61 -10.28 9.75
C VAL A 129 -14.88 -10.45 11.24
N GLU A 130 -13.80 -10.55 12.02
CA GLU A 130 -13.84 -10.62 13.49
C GLU A 130 -12.82 -9.66 14.08
N ASN A 131 -13.26 -8.75 14.94
CA ASN A 131 -12.48 -7.65 15.50
C ASN A 131 -11.75 -6.82 14.43
N GLY A 132 -12.40 -6.63 13.27
CA GLY A 132 -11.82 -5.97 12.10
C GLY A 132 -10.79 -6.79 11.30
N ASP A 133 -10.45 -8.03 11.69
CA ASP A 133 -9.55 -8.90 10.92
C ASP A 133 -10.36 -9.71 9.89
N ALA A 134 -10.14 -9.47 8.61
CA ALA A 134 -10.88 -10.06 7.49
C ALA A 134 -10.20 -11.33 6.98
N LYS A 135 -10.82 -12.49 7.16
CA LYS A 135 -10.27 -13.78 6.72
C LYS A 135 -11.27 -14.60 5.93
N LEU A 136 -10.77 -15.34 4.96
CA LEU A 136 -11.47 -16.48 4.40
C LEU A 136 -11.81 -17.49 5.50
N LEU A 137 -12.79 -18.35 5.26
CA LEU A 137 -13.20 -19.38 6.22
C LEU A 137 -12.09 -20.37 6.56
N ASN A 138 -11.06 -20.50 5.71
CA ASN A 138 -9.86 -21.31 5.97
C ASN A 138 -8.78 -20.59 6.82
N GLY A 139 -9.06 -19.36 7.28
CA GLY A 139 -8.17 -18.57 8.13
C GLY A 139 -7.14 -17.72 7.39
N VAL A 140 -7.06 -17.80 6.05
CA VAL A 140 -6.20 -16.93 5.24
C VAL A 140 -6.78 -15.52 5.20
N ARG A 141 -5.94 -14.51 5.40
CA ARG A 141 -6.36 -13.11 5.35
C ARG A 141 -6.73 -12.70 3.93
N ALA A 142 -7.84 -11.98 3.77
CA ALA A 142 -8.39 -11.56 2.49
C ALA A 142 -8.69 -10.06 2.50
N GLY A 143 -7.68 -9.28 2.10
CA GLY A 143 -7.67 -7.83 2.26
C GLY A 143 -7.80 -7.40 3.72
N SER A 144 -8.22 -6.16 3.95
CA SER A 144 -8.33 -5.56 5.27
C SER A 144 -9.64 -4.78 5.47
N THR A 145 -9.90 -4.37 6.72
CA THR A 145 -10.91 -3.35 7.05
C THR A 145 -10.28 -1.97 7.32
N LEU A 146 -9.01 -1.78 6.93
CA LEU A 146 -8.24 -0.57 7.23
C LEU A 146 -8.77 0.63 6.44
N THR A 147 -8.89 1.77 7.11
CA THR A 147 -9.13 3.06 6.44
C THR A 147 -7.83 3.86 6.39
N THR A 148 -7.68 4.74 5.41
CA THR A 148 -6.48 5.58 5.26
C THR A 148 -6.19 6.41 6.52
N ILE A 149 -7.22 6.93 7.20
CA ILE A 149 -7.04 7.69 8.43
C ILE A 149 -6.55 6.80 9.58
N LYS A 150 -7.08 5.58 9.71
CA LYS A 150 -6.59 4.61 10.71
C LYS A 150 -5.17 4.16 10.40
N ALA A 151 -4.81 4.03 9.12
CA ALA A 151 -3.43 3.78 8.70
C ALA A 151 -2.48 4.91 9.15
N LEU A 152 -2.91 6.18 9.05
CA LEU A 152 -2.14 7.33 9.56
C LEU A 152 -1.93 7.25 11.08
N HIS A 153 -3.01 7.02 11.86
CA HIS A 153 -2.89 6.86 13.32
C HIS A 153 -1.95 5.70 13.68
N ASN A 154 -2.08 4.57 12.99
CA ASN A 154 -1.22 3.41 13.21
C ASN A 154 0.24 3.72 12.87
N LEU A 155 0.53 4.39 11.75
CA LEU A 155 1.89 4.78 11.38
C LEU A 155 2.52 5.69 12.44
N VAL A 156 1.79 6.71 12.91
CA VAL A 156 2.25 7.59 14.00
C VAL A 156 2.51 6.77 15.27
N ALA A 157 1.57 5.90 15.67
CA ALA A 157 1.71 5.07 16.87
C ALA A 157 2.86 4.06 16.77
N PHE A 158 3.02 3.40 15.63
CA PHE A 158 4.02 2.35 15.42
C PHE A 158 5.44 2.90 15.38
N THR A 159 5.62 4.11 14.83
CA THR A 159 6.93 4.73 14.59
C THR A 159 7.30 5.78 15.64
N SER A 160 6.32 6.32 16.36
CA SER A 160 6.44 7.52 17.20
C SER A 160 7.01 8.73 16.46
N CYS A 161 6.94 8.73 15.13
CA CYS A 161 7.37 9.85 14.31
C CYS A 161 6.28 10.93 14.25
N PRO A 162 6.68 12.21 14.03
CA PRO A 162 5.73 13.27 13.79
C PRO A 162 4.93 13.01 12.51
N VAL A 163 3.70 13.51 12.44
CA VAL A 163 2.75 13.22 11.36
C VAL A 163 3.32 13.59 9.99
N GLU A 164 4.05 14.70 9.90
CA GLU A 164 4.66 15.23 8.69
C GLU A 164 5.69 14.26 8.08
N LYS A 165 6.30 13.41 8.92
CA LYS A 165 7.27 12.42 8.47
C LYS A 165 6.61 11.19 7.87
N VAL A 166 5.42 10.80 8.34
CA VAL A 166 4.71 9.60 7.86
C VAL A 166 3.64 9.92 6.82
N LEU A 167 3.14 11.16 6.76
CA LEU A 167 2.10 11.58 5.83
C LEU A 167 2.47 11.34 4.35
N PRO A 168 3.72 11.57 3.89
CA PRO A 168 4.12 11.30 2.50
C PRO A 168 3.86 9.85 2.03
N LEU A 169 3.85 8.87 2.94
CA LEU A 169 3.57 7.47 2.60
C LEU A 169 2.14 7.27 2.08
N LEU A 170 1.21 8.15 2.47
CA LEU A 170 -0.21 8.09 2.12
C LEU A 170 -0.59 9.12 1.04
N THR A 171 0.28 10.09 0.74
CA THR A 171 -0.03 11.20 -0.17
C THR A 171 0.99 11.34 -1.30
N GLU A 172 2.21 11.78 -0.98
CA GLU A 172 3.23 12.13 -1.96
C GLU A 172 3.77 10.90 -2.70
N ASN A 173 4.12 9.84 -1.95
CA ASN A 173 4.68 8.62 -2.51
C ASN A 173 3.70 7.92 -3.49
N PRO A 174 2.42 7.66 -3.13
CA PRO A 174 1.49 7.10 -4.10
C PRO A 174 1.27 8.03 -5.30
N ALA A 175 1.20 9.35 -5.10
CA ALA A 175 1.04 10.29 -6.21
C ALA A 175 2.23 10.27 -7.19
N LYS A 176 3.47 10.11 -6.69
CA LYS A 176 4.67 9.92 -7.51
C LYS A 176 4.65 8.57 -8.24
N LEU A 177 4.34 7.49 -7.52
CA LEU A 177 4.29 6.14 -8.07
C LEU A 177 3.33 6.04 -9.27
N ILE A 178 2.11 6.58 -9.16
CA ILE A 178 1.15 6.56 -10.27
C ILE A 178 1.23 7.80 -11.18
N ARG A 179 2.32 8.57 -11.09
CA ARG A 179 2.68 9.66 -12.02
C ARG A 179 1.64 10.79 -12.12
N VAL A 180 1.09 11.21 -10.97
CA VAL A 180 0.14 12.33 -10.85
C VAL A 180 0.58 13.38 -9.82
N PHE A 181 1.85 13.36 -9.43
CA PHE A 181 2.39 14.28 -8.43
C PHE A 181 2.37 15.75 -8.87
N ASP A 182 2.31 16.03 -10.17
CA ASP A 182 2.09 17.38 -10.71
C ASP A 182 0.73 17.97 -10.28
N LYS A 183 -0.24 17.14 -9.91
CA LYS A 183 -1.60 17.56 -9.53
C LYS A 183 -2.01 17.19 -8.12
N LYS A 184 -1.40 16.16 -7.51
CA LYS A 184 -1.83 15.55 -6.24
C LYS A 184 -0.65 15.30 -5.31
N GLY A 185 -0.95 14.97 -4.05
CA GLY A 185 0.00 14.41 -3.08
C GLY A 185 0.68 15.42 -2.15
N SER A 186 0.61 16.72 -2.44
CA SER A 186 1.11 17.79 -1.59
C SER A 186 0.26 19.07 -1.73
N ILE A 187 0.40 19.98 -0.76
CA ILE A 187 -0.26 21.30 -0.78
C ILE A 187 0.70 22.31 -1.41
N GLU A 188 0.53 22.56 -2.70
CA GLU A 188 1.36 23.47 -3.49
C GLU A 188 0.50 24.27 -4.48
N VAL A 189 0.93 25.48 -4.81
CA VAL A 189 0.24 26.33 -5.79
C VAL A 189 0.22 25.62 -7.15
N GLY A 190 -0.95 25.55 -7.77
CA GLY A 190 -1.16 24.92 -9.08
C GLY A 190 -1.62 23.47 -9.02
N LYS A 191 -1.58 22.81 -7.86
CA LYS A 191 -2.15 21.46 -7.66
C LYS A 191 -3.65 21.52 -7.38
N ASP A 192 -4.32 20.39 -7.57
CA ASP A 192 -5.74 20.28 -7.27
C ASP A 192 -5.99 20.46 -5.76
N ALA A 193 -7.05 21.18 -5.41
CA ALA A 193 -7.42 21.46 -4.02
C ALA A 193 -8.09 20.24 -3.34
N ASP A 194 -7.33 19.14 -3.25
CA ASP A 194 -7.65 17.90 -2.52
C ASP A 194 -6.91 17.90 -1.19
N PHE A 195 -7.64 18.14 -0.10
CA PHE A 195 -7.03 18.18 1.23
C PHE A 195 -8.03 17.82 2.33
N LEU A 196 -7.47 17.51 3.49
CA LEU A 196 -8.21 17.18 4.71
C LEU A 196 -7.92 18.27 5.75
N LEU A 197 -8.94 18.64 6.51
CA LEU A 197 -8.72 19.30 7.80
C LEU A 197 -8.81 18.23 8.88
N LEU A 198 -7.76 18.13 9.69
CA LEU A 198 -7.66 17.22 10.82
C LEU A 198 -7.65 18.02 12.13
N ASP A 199 -8.21 17.45 13.19
CA ASP A 199 -8.03 18.00 14.54
C ASP A 199 -6.68 17.57 15.15
N LYS A 200 -6.40 18.04 16.37
CA LYS A 200 -5.14 17.73 17.09
C LYS A 200 -4.91 16.24 17.34
N ASP A 201 -5.98 15.45 17.35
CA ASP A 201 -5.94 14.01 17.59
C ASP A 201 -5.90 13.24 16.27
N LEU A 202 -5.78 13.95 15.13
CA LEU A 202 -5.79 13.46 13.75
C LEU A 202 -7.14 12.91 13.27
N ASN A 203 -8.27 13.28 13.90
CA ASN A 203 -9.57 12.93 13.36
C ASN A 203 -9.96 13.87 12.20
N ILE A 204 -10.68 13.34 11.21
CA ILE A 204 -11.17 14.13 10.07
C ILE A 204 -12.24 15.12 10.54
N VAL A 205 -11.99 16.40 10.32
CA VAL A 205 -12.95 17.50 10.51
C VAL A 205 -13.69 17.79 9.21
N SER A 206 -12.99 17.86 8.08
CA SER A 206 -13.60 18.01 6.76
C SER A 206 -12.72 17.49 5.63
N VAL A 207 -13.35 17.18 4.50
CA VAL A 207 -12.70 16.66 3.28
C VAL A 207 -13.04 17.59 2.12
N TYR A 208 -12.02 18.02 1.39
CA TYR A 208 -12.15 18.80 0.18
C TYR A 208 -11.67 17.99 -1.02
N VAL A 209 -12.45 17.99 -2.09
CA VAL A 209 -12.09 17.37 -3.38
C VAL A 209 -12.33 18.38 -4.48
N ASN A 210 -11.27 18.72 -5.23
CA ASN A 210 -11.23 19.79 -6.21
C ASN A 210 -11.81 21.12 -5.67
N GLY A 211 -11.44 21.46 -4.42
CA GLY A 211 -11.87 22.68 -3.73
C GLY A 211 -13.31 22.64 -3.19
N GLN A 212 -14.05 21.55 -3.38
CA GLN A 212 -15.42 21.41 -2.90
C GLN A 212 -15.46 20.57 -1.62
N VAL A 213 -16.19 21.05 -0.60
CA VAL A 213 -16.46 20.28 0.63
C VAL A 213 -17.26 19.03 0.28
N ARG A 214 -16.73 17.85 0.60
CA ARG A 214 -17.38 16.55 0.43
C ARG A 214 -17.83 15.92 1.74
N PHE A 215 -17.22 16.33 2.83
CA PHE A 215 -17.56 15.88 4.17
C PHE A 215 -17.24 16.98 5.17
N THR A 216 -18.09 17.14 6.17
CA THR A 216 -17.81 17.94 7.37
C THR A 216 -18.37 17.16 8.56
N LYS A 217 -17.55 16.97 9.59
CA LYS A 217 -17.99 16.35 10.84
C LYS A 217 -19.02 17.27 11.49
N GLU A 218 -20.24 16.75 11.71
CA GLU A 218 -21.25 17.45 12.50
C GLU A 218 -20.72 17.63 13.94
N ARG A 219 -20.98 18.80 14.52
CA ARG A 219 -20.48 19.17 15.86
C ARG A 219 -21.16 18.39 16.96
#